data_AF-V5U3N7-F1
#
_entry.id   AF-V5U3N7-F1
#
_cell.length_a   1.000
_cell.length_b   1.000
_cell.length_c   1.000
_cell.angle_alpha   90.00
_cell.angle_beta   90.00
_cell.angle_gamma   90.00
#
_symmetry.space_group_name_H-M   'P 1'
#
loop_
_entity.id
_entity.type
_entity.pdbx_description
1 polymer ?
#
loop_
_entity_poly.entity_id
_entity_poly.type
_entity_poly.pdbx_seq_one_letter_code
_entity_poly.pdbx_strand_id
1 'polypeptide(L)' 'MAYQMGVAGLAGFKNTLAMIANGDFDGAASGMLNSRWAKQTPNRARRHADVMRTGTYDIYKGII' A
#
# COMPACT_ATOMS: atom_id res chain seq x y z
N MET A 1 -4.01 4.40 2.68
CA MET A 1 -5.08 3.40 2.45
C MET A 1 -6.37 3.74 3.21
N ALA A 2 -6.37 3.80 4.55
CA ALA A 2 -7.58 4.08 5.34
C ALA A 2 -8.38 5.32 4.88
N TYR A 3 -7.70 6.40 4.51
CA TYR A 3 -8.35 7.61 3.99
C TYR A 3 -9.21 7.35 2.74
N GLN A 4 -8.77 6.47 1.84
CA GLN A 4 -9.47 6.22 0.57
C GLN A 4 -10.58 5.16 0.69
N MET A 5 -10.36 4.12 1.50
CA MET A 5 -11.23 2.94 1.56
C MET A 5 -11.89 2.72 2.92
N GLY A 6 -11.70 3.65 3.86
CA GLY A 6 -12.14 3.51 5.24
C GLY A 6 -11.29 2.54 6.05
N VAL A 7 -11.46 2.60 7.38
CA VAL A 7 -10.76 1.72 8.34
C VAL A 7 -11.19 0.28 8.16
N ALA A 8 -12.48 0.02 7.95
CA ALA A 8 -13.00 -1.33 7.70
C ALA A 8 -12.41 -1.96 6.43
N GLY A 9 -12.27 -1.18 5.36
CA GLY A 9 -11.64 -1.63 4.12
C GLY A 9 -10.16 -1.98 4.32
N LEU A 10 -9.42 -1.15 5.06
CA LEU A 10 -8.02 -1.42 5.41
C LEU A 10 -7.87 -2.64 6.32
N ALA A 11 -8.76 -2.82 7.30
CA ALA A 11 -8.73 -3.96 8.22
C ALA A 11 -8.88 -5.32 7.50
N GLY A 12 -9.44 -5.33 6.27
CA GLY A 12 -9.49 -6.50 5.40
C GLY A 12 -8.12 -6.97 4.90
N PHE A 13 -7.08 -6.12 4.91
CA PHE A 13 -5.74 -6.44 4.43
C PHE A 13 -4.90 -7.19 5.48
N LYS A 14 -5.48 -8.22 6.10
CA LYS A 14 -4.89 -8.96 7.23
C LYS A 14 -3.45 -9.42 6.96
N ASN A 15 -3.19 -10.00 5.79
CA ASN A 15 -1.85 -10.50 5.43
C ASN A 15 -0.86 -9.35 5.26
N THR A 16 -1.25 -8.27 4.58
CA THR A 16 -0.42 -7.07 4.43
C THR A 16 -0.10 -6.44 5.78
N LEU A 17 -1.09 -6.32 6.68
CA LEU A 17 -0.89 -5.78 8.02
C LEU A 17 0.03 -6.66 8.86
N ALA A 18 -0.09 -7.99 8.74
CA ALA A 18 0.83 -8.93 9.39
C ALA A 18 2.27 -8.81 8.86
N MET A 19 2.44 -8.69 7.53
CA MET A 19 3.75 -8.47 6.90
C MET A 19 4.38 -7.15 7.40
N ILE A 20 3.60 -6.06 7.48
CA ILE A 20 4.06 -4.79 8.04
C ILE A 20 4.53 -4.96 9.50
N ALA A 21 3.74 -5.64 10.34
CA ALA A 21 4.10 -5.89 11.73
C ALA A 21 5.38 -6.72 11.89
N ASN A 22 5.65 -7.60 10.93
CA ASN A 22 6.85 -8.43 10.88
C ASN A 22 8.05 -7.73 10.22
N GLY A 23 7.90 -6.49 9.74
CA GLY A 23 8.94 -5.75 9.02
C GLY A 23 9.15 -6.19 7.56
N ASP A 24 8.30 -7.07 7.03
CA ASP A 24 8.31 -7.49 5.63
C ASP A 24 7.58 -6.48 4.75
N PHE A 25 8.23 -5.34 4.52
CA PHE A 25 7.66 -4.24 3.74
C PHE A 25 7.57 -4.55 2.24
N ASP A 26 8.46 -5.40 1.73
CA ASP A 26 8.44 -5.89 0.34
C ASP A 26 7.24 -6.79 0.06
N GLY A 27 6.99 -7.74 0.96
CA GLY A 27 5.80 -8.59 0.93
C GLY A 27 4.53 -7.77 1.11
N ALA A 28 4.52 -6.82 2.05
CA ALA A 28 3.39 -5.93 2.28
C ALA A 28 3.04 -5.13 1.01
N ALA A 29 4.03 -4.50 0.36
CA ALA A 29 3.85 -3.77 -0.88
C ALA A 29 3.26 -4.65 -2.00
N SER A 30 3.75 -5.88 -2.12
CA SER A 30 3.23 -6.86 -3.10
C SER A 30 1.78 -7.24 -2.78
N GLY A 31 1.44 -7.45 -1.51
CA GLY A 31 0.08 -7.70 -1.05
C GLY A 31 -0.87 -6.53 -1.30
N MET A 32 -0.40 -5.28 -1.13
CA MET A 32 -1.19 -4.08 -1.47
C MET A 32 -1.58 -4.06 -2.94
N LEU A 33 -0.66 -4.42 -3.83
CA LEU A 33 -0.90 -4.47 -5.29
C LEU A 33 -1.78 -5.65 -5.71
N ASN A 34 -1.76 -6.74 -4.95
CA ASN A 34 -2.65 -7.88 -5.15
C ASN A 34 -4.02 -7.67 -4.46
N SER A 35 -4.70 -6.57 -4.76
CA SER A 35 -5.99 -6.24 -4.16
C SER A 35 -6.96 -5.62 -5.15
N ARG A 36 -8.27 -5.69 -4.84
CA ARG A 36 -9.30 -4.99 -5.63
C ARG A 36 -9.06 -3.47 -5.63
N TRP A 37 -8.56 -2.92 -4.54
CA TRP A 37 -8.20 -1.50 -4.45
C TRP A 37 -7.12 -1.09 -5.46
N ALA A 38 -6.12 -1.95 -5.65
CA ALA A 38 -5.10 -1.73 -6.67
C ALA A 38 -5.67 -1.79 -8.09
N LYS A 39 -6.64 -2.67 -8.35
CA LYS A 39 -7.34 -2.72 -9.64
C LYS A 39 -8.18 -1.46 -9.90
N GLN A 40 -8.83 -0.92 -8.86
CA GLN A 40 -9.68 0.27 -8.97
C GLN A 40 -8.87 1.57 -9.11
N THR A 41 -7.71 1.67 -8.46
CA THR A 41 -6.87 2.89 -8.49
C THR A 41 -5.38 2.56 -8.68
N PRO A 42 -5.00 2.04 -9.86
CA PRO A 42 -3.68 1.42 -10.07
C PRO A 42 -2.51 2.38 -9.84
N ASN A 43 -2.61 3.62 -10.31
CA ASN A 43 -1.52 4.60 -10.15
C ASN A 43 -1.32 5.01 -8.68
N ARG A 44 -2.41 5.19 -7.92
CA ARG A 44 -2.32 5.54 -6.49
C ARG A 44 -1.82 4.35 -5.67
N ALA A 45 -2.32 3.14 -5.95
CA ALA A 45 -1.86 1.93 -5.27
C ALA A 45 -0.37 1.68 -5.51
N ARG A 46 0.12 1.88 -6.74
CA ARG A 46 1.56 1.77 -7.07
C ARG A 46 2.42 2.72 -6.24
N ARG A 47 2.05 4.00 -6.15
CA ARG A 47 2.80 4.97 -5.33
C ARG A 47 2.84 4.59 -3.86
N HIS A 48 1.70 4.17 -3.30
CA HIS A 48 1.66 3.75 -1.90
C HIS A 48 2.40 2.45 -1.63
N ALA A 49 2.39 1.49 -2.56
CA ALA A 49 3.20 0.29 -2.46
C ALA A 49 4.70 0.61 -2.53
N ASP A 50 5.09 1.60 -3.32
CA ASP A 50 6.48 2.04 -3.40
C ASP A 50 6.96 2.74 -2.12
N VAL A 51 6.11 3.58 -1.53
CA VAL A 51 6.36 4.16 -0.19
C VAL A 51 6.43 3.07 0.88
N MET A 52 5.56 2.05 0.80
CA MET A 52 5.62 0.92 1.73
C MET A 52 6.97 0.22 1.64
N ARG A 53 7.46 -0.06 0.43
CA ARG A 53 8.72 -0.75 0.18
C ARG A 53 9.95 0.06 0.60
N THR A 54 9.98 1.34 0.24
CA THR A 54 11.19 2.17 0.39
C THR A 54 11.23 2.96 1.69
N GLY A 55 10.08 3.23 2.31
CA GLY A 55 9.96 4.17 3.42
C GLY A 55 10.20 5.63 3.04
N THR A 56 10.32 5.94 1.74
CA THR A 56 10.59 7.29 1.23
C THR A 56 9.41 7.85 0.45
N TYR A 57 9.44 9.17 0.20
CA TYR A 57 8.46 9.86 -0.65
C TYR A 57 8.99 10.13 -2.05
N ASP A 58 10.03 9.43 -2.48
CA ASP A 58 10.73 9.69 -3.75
C ASP A 58 9.82 9.56 -4.96
N ILE A 59 8.86 8.63 -4.92
CA ILE A 59 7.86 8.44 -5.97
C ILE A 59 6.93 9.64 -6.19
N TYR A 60 6.92 10.61 -5.27
CA TYR A 60 6.17 11.85 -5.39
C TYR A 60 7.00 13.04 -5.84
N LYS A 61 8.34 12.92 -5.94
CA LYS A 61 9.21 14.00 -6.41
C LYS A 61 8.78 14.44 -7.82
N GLY A 62 8.46 15.72 -7.98
CA GLY A 62 8.04 16.31 -9.27
C GLY A 62 6.58 16.05 -9.66
N ILE A 63 5.78 15.41 -8.80
CA ILE A 63 4.33 15.20 -8.99
C ILE A 63 3.51 16.13 -8.08
N ILE A 64 4.15 16.66 -7.03
CA ILE A 64 3.65 17.64 -6.06
C ILE A 64 4.68 18.77 -6.02
#